data_AF-A0A7M2REQ7-F1
#
_entry.id   AF-A0A7M2REQ7-F1
#
_cell.length_a   1.000
_cell.length_b   1.000
_cell.length_c   1.000
_cell.angle_alpha   90.00
_cell.angle_beta   90.00
_cell.angle_gamma   90.00
#
_symmetry.space_group_name_H-M   'P 1'
#
loop_
_entity.id
_entity.type
_entity.pdbx_description
1 polymer ?
#
loop_
_entity_poly.entity_id
_entity_poly.type
_entity_poly.pdbx_seq_one_letter_code
_entity_poly.pdbx_strand_id
1 'polypeptide(L)' 'MTDGKTDAKFIDDSFQRLTDTESKILEQIKENPTITQRQLANRLELSDSGVRYAMRELKEKGLLTRVGSNRNGGWKLIS' A
#
# COMPACT_ATOMS: atom_id res chain seq x y z
N MET A 1 -20.72 11.97 4.37
CA MET A 1 -19.33 11.95 4.87
C MET A 1 -18.87 10.49 4.83
N THR A 2 -18.19 10.00 3.80
CA THR A 2 -17.15 10.59 2.96
C THR A 2 -17.54 10.55 1.47
N ASP A 3 -17.57 11.72 0.85
CA ASP A 3 -17.48 11.86 -0.61
C ASP A 3 -16.12 11.37 -1.07
N GLY A 4 -16.08 10.57 -2.12
CA GLY A 4 -14.85 9.97 -2.61
C GLY A 4 -15.03 9.42 -4.02
N LYS A 5 -15.51 10.25 -4.94
CA LYS A 5 -15.20 10.06 -6.37
C LYS A 5 -13.70 10.28 -6.50
N THR A 6 -12.92 9.22 -6.40
CA THR A 6 -11.48 9.28 -6.64
C THR A 6 -11.26 9.43 -8.14
N ASP A 7 -10.82 10.62 -8.56
CA ASP A 7 -10.53 10.90 -9.96
C ASP A 7 -9.33 10.06 -10.41
N ALA A 8 -9.53 9.17 -11.39
CA ALA A 8 -8.50 8.28 -11.92
C ALA A 8 -7.21 9.01 -12.38
N LYS A 9 -7.31 10.30 -12.70
CA LYS A 9 -6.19 11.17 -13.07
C LYS A 9 -5.24 11.48 -11.90
N PHE A 10 -5.74 11.49 -10.66
CA PHE A 10 -4.91 11.69 -9.46
C PHE A 10 -4.11 10.44 -9.09
N ILE A 11 -4.68 9.26 -9.33
CA ILE A 11 -4.03 7.98 -9.03
C ILE A 11 -2.79 7.80 -9.92
N ASP A 12 -2.90 8.08 -11.22
CA ASP A 12 -1.79 7.97 -12.18
C ASP A 12 -0.60 8.87 -11.83
N ASP A 13 -0.83 10.14 -11.52
CA ASP A 13 0.22 11.09 -11.09
C ASP A 13 0.85 10.68 -9.74
N SER A 14 0.08 10.03 -8.86
CA SER A 14 0.58 9.50 -7.58
C SER A 14 1.47 8.28 -7.77
N PHE A 15 1.19 7.43 -8.77
CA PHE A 15 2.07 6.32 -9.16
C PHE A 15 3.39 6.80 -9.76
N GLN A 16 3.41 7.95 -10.45
CA GLN A 16 4.63 8.55 -11.01
C GLN A 16 5.58 9.14 -9.96
N ARG A 17 5.12 9.38 -8.72
CA ARG A 17 5.94 9.94 -7.61
C ARG A 17 6.18 8.95 -6.46
N LEU A 18 6.14 7.65 -6.74
CA LEU A 18 6.50 6.63 -5.75
C LEU A 18 8.01 6.52 -5.60
N THR A 19 8.45 6.40 -4.35
CA THR A 19 9.82 5.98 -4.04
C THR A 19 10.03 4.51 -4.40
N ASP A 20 11.28 4.10 -4.60
CA ASP A 20 11.62 2.69 -4.85
C ASP A 20 11.03 1.74 -3.79
N THR A 21 11.03 2.17 -2.53
CA THR A 21 10.45 1.41 -1.42
C THR A 21 8.95 1.22 -1.56
N GLU A 22 8.21 2.29 -1.85
CA GLU A 22 6.75 2.23 -2.02
C GLU A 22 6.37 1.34 -3.21
N SER A 23 7.07 1.48 -4.33
CA SER A 23 6.87 0.65 -5.52
C SER A 23 7.08 -0.83 -5.22
N LYS A 24 8.18 -1.17 -4.55
CA LYS A 24 8.45 -2.56 -4.13
C LYS A 24 7.41 -3.11 -3.17
N ILE A 25 6.90 -2.29 -2.25
CA ILE A 25 5.81 -2.70 -1.34
C ILE A 25 4.55 -3.02 -2.14
N LEU A 26 4.18 -2.17 -3.10
CA LEU A 26 3.00 -2.41 -3.94
C LEU A 26 3.14 -3.68 -4.79
N GLU A 27 4.32 -3.96 -5.33
CA GLU A 27 4.61 -5.22 -6.03
C GLU A 27 4.43 -6.43 -5.11
N GLN A 28 5.00 -6.39 -3.90
CA GLN A 28 4.85 -7.48 -2.92
C GLN A 28 3.40 -7.71 -2.49
N ILE A 29 2.61 -6.63 -2.40
CA ILE A 29 1.17 -6.74 -2.09
C ILE A 29 0.38 -7.28 -3.28
N LYS A 30 0.77 -6.92 -4.52
CA LYS A 30 0.17 -7.46 -5.74
C LYS A 30 0.40 -8.97 -5.84
N GLU A 31 1.59 -9.43 -5.47
CA GLU A 31 1.93 -10.87 -5.41
C GLU A 31 1.24 -11.58 -4.23
N ASN A 32 1.24 -10.95 -3.05
CA ASN A 32 0.63 -11.50 -1.85
C ASN A 32 -0.21 -10.44 -1.11
N PRO A 33 -1.52 -10.33 -1.41
CA PRO A 33 -2.42 -9.40 -0.74
C PRO A 33 -2.51 -9.59 0.78
N THR A 34 -2.17 -10.77 1.29
CA THR A 34 -2.22 -11.07 2.73
C THR A 34 -0.91 -10.80 3.45
N ILE A 35 0.10 -10.24 2.76
CA ILE A 35 1.41 -9.98 3.34
C ILE A 35 1.33 -9.03 4.53
N THR A 36 2.06 -9.37 5.59
CA THR A 36 2.14 -8.55 6.80
C THR A 36 3.27 -7.53 6.70
N GLN A 37 3.19 -6.45 7.48
CA GLN A 37 4.25 -5.43 7.56
C GLN A 37 5.61 -6.04 7.95
N ARG A 38 5.62 -7.02 8.87
CA ARG A 38 6.83 -7.76 9.24
C ARG A 38 7.42 -8.55 8.09
N GLN A 39 6.59 -9.21 7.27
CA GLN A 39 7.06 -9.94 6.10
C GLN A 39 7.62 -8.99 5.03
N LEU A 40 6.97 -7.84 4.81
CA LEU A 40 7.50 -6.79 3.95
C LEU A 40 8.86 -6.29 4.43
N ALA A 41 9.01 -6.02 5.73
CA ALA A 41 10.27 -5.57 6.33
C ALA A 41 11.40 -6.59 6.09
N ASN A 42 11.12 -7.87 6.34
CA ASN A 42 12.10 -8.94 6.09
C ASN A 42 12.43 -9.12 4.61
N ARG A 43 11.44 -9.04 3.70
CA ARG A 43 11.66 -9.23 2.26
C ARG A 43 12.38 -8.07 1.60
N LEU A 44 12.12 -6.85 2.07
CA LEU A 44 12.69 -5.63 1.51
C LEU A 44 13.95 -5.16 2.26
N GLU A 45 14.37 -5.90 3.28
CA GLU A 45 15.50 -5.56 4.16
C GLU A 45 15.35 -4.15 4.77
N LEU A 46 14.11 -3.80 5.13
CA LEU A 46 13.74 -2.50 5.69
C LEU A 46 13.47 -2.61 7.19
N SER A 47 13.60 -1.48 7.88
CA SER A 47 13.10 -1.38 9.25
C SER A 47 11.57 -1.47 9.28
N ASP A 48 11.03 -2.05 10.34
CA ASP A 48 9.59 -2.13 10.58
C ASP A 48 8.93 -0.72 10.58
N SER A 49 9.65 0.28 11.10
CA SER A 49 9.24 1.69 11.03
C SER A 49 9.21 2.25 9.62
N GLY A 50 10.19 1.91 8.78
CA GLY A 50 10.23 2.32 7.37
C GLY A 50 9.08 1.73 6.56
N VAL A 51 8.78 0.44 6.76
CA VAL A 51 7.62 -0.21 6.13
C VAL A 51 6.32 0.41 6.61
N ARG A 52 6.17 0.64 7.93
CA ARG A 52 4.97 1.29 8.49
C ARG A 52 4.76 2.68 7.90
N TYR A 53 5.82 3.47 7.76
CA TYR A 53 5.78 4.78 7.14
C TYR A 53 5.33 4.67 5.69
N ALA A 54 6.01 3.90 4.85
CA ALA A 54 5.66 3.75 3.44
C ALA A 54 4.23 3.21 3.22
N MET A 55 3.79 2.25 4.03
CA MET A 55 2.40 1.73 3.99
C MET A 55 1.37 2.81 4.35
N ARG A 56 1.70 3.72 5.27
CA ARG A 56 0.84 4.85 5.61
C ARG A 56 0.77 5.84 4.45
N GLU A 57 1.91 6.22 3.87
CA GLU A 57 1.96 7.13 2.73
C GLU A 57 1.17 6.57 1.54
N LEU A 58 1.32 5.28 1.21
CA LEU A 58 0.54 4.61 0.17
C LEU A 58 -0.97 4.63 0.43
N LYS A 59 -1.38 4.54 1.70
CA LYS A 59 -2.79 4.64 2.10
C LYS A 59 -3.32 6.07 1.99
N GLU A 60 -2.52 7.06 2.38
CA GLU A 60 -2.86 8.48 2.28
C GLU A 60 -2.93 8.95 0.82
N LYS A 61 -2.04 8.43 -0.04
CA LYS A 61 -2.08 8.58 -1.50
C LYS A 61 -3.29 7.88 -2.14
N GLY A 62 -4.06 7.10 -1.38
CA GLY A 62 -5.23 6.37 -1.87
C GLY A 62 -4.88 5.22 -2.81
N LEU A 63 -3.64 4.72 -2.79
CA LEU A 63 -3.16 3.62 -3.63
C LEU A 63 -3.33 2.27 -2.96
N LEU A 64 -3.40 2.25 -1.63
CA LEU A 64 -3.49 1.05 -0.83
C LEU A 64 -4.61 1.14 0.20
N THR A 65 -5.44 0.10 0.29
CA THR A 65 -6.46 0.00 1.33
C THR A 65 -6.50 -1.39 1.96
N ARG A 66 -6.95 -1.48 3.20
CA ARG A 66 -7.14 -2.76 3.89
C ARG A 66 -8.58 -3.21 3.72
N VAL A 67 -8.79 -4.43 3.24
CA VAL A 67 -10.12 -4.98 2.93
C VAL A 67 -10.28 -6.33 3.61
N GLY A 68 -11.44 -6.56 4.23
CA GLY A 68 -11.80 -7.82 4.90
C GLY A 68 -11.85 -7.74 6.42
N SER A 69 -12.15 -8.88 7.05
CA SER A 69 -12.34 -8.98 8.51
C SER A 69 -11.01 -8.89 9.27
N ASN A 70 -11.02 -8.63 10.58
CA ASN A 70 -9.78 -8.53 11.35
C ASN A 70 -8.88 -9.77 11.26
N ARG A 71 -9.47 -10.97 11.02
CA ARG A 71 -8.76 -12.25 10.93
C ARG A 71 -8.29 -12.60 9.52
N ASN A 72 -9.05 -12.23 8.48
CA ASN A 72 -8.78 -12.65 7.10
C ASN A 72 -8.63 -11.45 6.13
N GLY A 73 -8.46 -10.25 6.68
CA GLY A 73 -8.34 -9.02 5.91
C GLY A 73 -6.96 -8.90 5.29
N GLY A 74 -6.92 -8.56 4.01
CA GLY A 74 -5.72 -8.32 3.23
C GLY A 74 -5.62 -6.86 2.77
N TRP A 75 -4.60 -6.59 1.99
CA TRP A 75 -4.35 -5.34 1.31
C TRP A 75 -4.87 -5.40 -0.11
N LYS A 76 -5.49 -4.33 -0.57
CA LYS A 76 -6.01 -4.17 -1.92
C LYS A 76 -5.44 -2.89 -2.50
N LEU A 77 -4.90 -2.99 -3.72
CA LEU A 77 -4.54 -1.82 -4.51
C LEU A 77 -5.80 -1.18 -5.06
N ILE A 78 -5.87 0.14 -4.93
CA ILE A 78 -6.89 0.95 -5.58
C ILE A 78 -6.28 1.37 -6.91
N SER A 79 -6.80 0.78 -8.00
CA SER A 79 -6.46 1.13 -9.37
C SER A 79 -7.56 1.97 -9.99
#